data_AF-A0A379WZJ3-F1
#
_entry.id   AF-A0A379WZJ3-F1
#
_cell.length_a   1.000
_cell.length_b   1.000
_cell.length_c   1.000
_cell.angle_alpha   90.00
_cell.angle_beta   90.00
_cell.angle_gamma   90.00
#
_symmetry.space_group_name_H-M   'P 1'
#
loop_
_entity.id
_entity.type
_entity.pdbx_description
1 polymer ?
#
loop_
_entity_poly.entity_id
_entity_poly.type
_entity_poly.pdbx_seq_one_letter_code
_entity_poly.pdbx_strand_id
1 'polypeptide(L)' 'MTQRAGRAGRLAPGICLHLLAKEQAERAAAQSDPEILHSDLSGLLMEVLQWGCHDPASLSGWTDRRR' A
#
# COMPACT_ATOMS: atom_id res chain seq x y z
N MET A 1 -10.15 3.59 3.66
CA MET A 1 -11.10 4.29 4.58
C MET A 1 -11.72 3.36 5.61
N THR A 2 -12.18 2.17 5.21
CA THR A 2 -12.82 1.16 6.07
C THR A 2 -12.05 0.80 7.34
N GLN A 3 -10.72 0.62 7.25
CA GLN A 3 -9.90 0.32 8.43
C GLN A 3 -9.95 1.42 9.50
N ARG A 4 -10.02 2.70 9.10
CA ARG A 4 -10.13 3.84 10.04
C ARG A 4 -11.52 3.85 10.68
N ALA A 5 -12.58 3.63 9.89
CA ALA A 5 -13.95 3.54 10.39
C ALA A 5 -14.15 2.40 11.40
N GLY A 6 -13.55 1.23 11.14
CA GLY A 6 -13.61 0.08 12.05
C GLY A 6 -13.00 0.34 13.43
N ARG A 7 -12.13 1.35 13.58
CA ARG A 7 -11.58 1.71 14.91
C ARG A 7 -12.64 2.28 15.85
N ALA A 8 -13.68 2.94 15.33
CA ALA A 8 -14.75 3.50 16.15
C ALA A 8 -15.63 2.40 16.78
N GLY A 9 -15.73 1.23 16.16
CA GLY A 9 -16.58 0.12 16.60
C GLY A 9 -15.91 -0.93 17.49
N ARG A 10 -14.70 -0.66 18.03
CA ARG A 10 -13.91 -1.69 18.73
C ARG A 10 -14.53 -2.18 20.04
N LEU A 11 -15.18 -1.29 20.79
CA LEU A 11 -15.68 -1.59 22.14
C LEU A 11 -17.21 -1.64 22.19
N ALA A 12 -17.86 -0.84 21.36
CA ALA A 12 -19.30 -0.68 21.29
C ALA A 12 -19.65 -0.10 19.89
N PRO A 13 -20.93 -0.05 19.49
CA PRO A 13 -21.34 0.66 18.30
C PRO A 13 -20.79 2.10 18.31
N GLY A 14 -20.03 2.45 17.29
CA GLY A 14 -19.36 3.75 17.16
C GLY A 14 -19.58 4.38 15.80
N ILE A 15 -19.38 5.70 15.73
CA ILE A 15 -19.60 6.49 14.52
C ILE A 15 -18.23 6.99 14.02
N CYS A 16 -17.99 6.87 12.71
CA CYS A 16 -16.82 7.47 12.07
C CYS A 16 -17.28 8.49 11.02
N LEU A 17 -16.80 9.72 11.15
CA LEU A 17 -17.07 10.81 10.21
C LEU A 17 -15.90 10.97 9.23
N HIS A 18 -16.18 10.86 7.93
CA HIS A 18 -15.21 11.19 6.88
C HIS A 18 -15.47 12.61 6.40
N LEU A 19 -14.45 13.48 6.45
CA LEU A 19 -14.53 14.89 6.03
C LEU A 19 -14.35 15.04 4.51
N LEU A 20 -15.09 14.25 3.73
CA LEU A 20 -15.16 14.33 2.28
C LEU A 20 -16.55 13.89 1.83
N ALA A 21 -16.99 14.35 0.66
CA ALA A 21 -18.27 13.94 0.12
C ALA A 21 -18.25 12.45 -0.33
N LYS A 22 -19.44 11.84 -0.31
CA LYS A 22 -19.61 10.39 -0.51
C LYS A 22 -19.10 9.93 -1.88
N GLU A 23 -19.33 10.72 -2.92
CA GLU A 23 -18.85 10.42 -4.27
C GLU A 23 -17.32 10.35 -4.35
N GLN A 24 -16.60 11.21 -3.63
CA GLN A 24 -15.14 11.17 -3.58
C GLN A 24 -14.65 9.92 -2.83
N ALA A 25 -15.38 9.48 -1.80
CA ALA A 25 -15.06 8.24 -1.09
C ALA A 25 -15.28 7.00 -1.97
N GLU A 26 -16.33 7.01 -2.81
CA GLU A 26 -16.65 5.91 -3.74
C GLU A 26 -15.66 5.84 -4.92
N ARG A 27 -15.10 6.98 -5.35
CA ARG A 27 -14.06 7.05 -6.39
C ARG A 27 -12.65 6.85 -5.87
N ALA A 28 -12.45 6.79 -4.55
CA ALA A 28 -11.12 6.59 -3.97
C ALA A 28 -10.57 5.20 -4.36
N ALA A 29 -9.24 5.11 -4.49
CA ALA A 29 -8.59 3.83 -4.74
C ALA A 29 -9.00 2.80 -3.67
N ALA A 30 -9.37 1.60 -4.12
CA ALA A 30 -9.84 0.54 -3.23
C ALA A 30 -8.73 0.07 -2.26
N GLN A 31 -7.48 0.10 -2.72
CA GLN A 31 -6.28 -0.17 -1.95
C GLN A 31 -5.33 1.03 -2.03
N SER A 32 -4.50 1.18 -1.00
CA SER A 32 -3.39 2.13 -1.05
C SER A 32 -2.30 1.61 -1.98
N ASP A 33 -1.64 2.53 -2.69
CA ASP A 33 -0.54 2.16 -3.58
C ASP A 33 0.61 1.53 -2.76
N PRO A 34 1.21 0.44 -3.25
CA PRO A 34 2.39 -0.15 -2.65
C PRO A 34 3.58 0.80 -2.63
N GLU A 35 4.38 0.74 -1.56
CA GLU A 35 5.53 1.62 -1.37
C GLU A 35 6.57 1.53 -2.49
N ILE A 36 6.76 0.34 -3.07
CA ILE A 36 7.72 0.10 -4.17
C ILE A 36 7.45 0.96 -5.40
N LEU A 37 6.21 1.43 -5.59
CA LEU A 37 5.84 2.23 -6.76
C LEU A 37 6.29 3.69 -6.63
N HIS A 38 6.49 4.19 -5.42
CA HIS A 38 6.75 5.61 -5.16
C HIS A 38 8.00 5.90 -4.31
N SER A 39 8.66 4.89 -3.77
CA SER A 39 9.91 5.03 -2.99
C SER A 39 11.17 5.04 -3.87
N ASP A 40 12.29 5.50 -3.30
CA ASP A 40 13.61 5.29 -3.88
C ASP A 40 14.04 3.83 -3.65
N LEU A 41 14.40 3.14 -4.74
CA LEU A 41 14.74 1.73 -4.73
C LEU A 41 16.26 1.47 -4.63
N SER A 42 17.08 2.51 -4.46
CA SER A 42 18.55 2.37 -4.42
C SER A 42 19.02 1.39 -3.32
N GLY A 43 18.43 1.49 -2.12
CA GLY A 43 18.74 0.56 -1.02
C GLY A 43 18.30 -0.87 -1.32
N LEU A 44 17.08 -1.03 -1.83
CA LEU A 44 16.54 -2.32 -2.23
C LEU A 44 17.39 -2.98 -3.33
N LEU A 45 17.81 -2.23 -4.35
CA LEU A 45 18.66 -2.73 -5.42
C LEU A 45 20.02 -3.20 -4.90
N MET A 46 20.61 -2.48 -3.94
CA MET A 46 21.87 -2.89 -3.31
C MET A 46 21.71 -4.22 -2.55
N GLU A 47 20.62 -4.39 -1.81
CA GLU A 47 20.31 -5.66 -1.11
C GLU A 47 20.07 -6.81 -2.09
N VAL A 48 19.32 -6.57 -3.18
CA VAL A 48 19.05 -7.58 -4.22
C VAL A 48 20.34 -8.02 -4.92
N LEU A 49 21.23 -7.08 -5.23
CA LEU A 49 22.55 -7.38 -5.80
C LEU A 49 23.42 -8.16 -4.80
N GLN A 50 23.41 -7.79 -3.52
CA GLN A 50 24.13 -8.51 -2.47
C GLN A 50 23.60 -9.94 -2.30
N TRP A 51 22.30 -10.14 -2.46
CA TRP A 51 21.67 -11.47 -2.45
C TRP A 51 22.09 -12.35 -3.64
N GLY A 52 22.82 -11.80 -4.62
CA GLY A 52 23.27 -12.50 -5.82
C GLY A 52 22.24 -12.50 -6.95
N CYS A 53 21.19 -11.67 -6.84
CA CYS A 53 20.21 -11.49 -7.89
C CYS A 53 20.59 -10.28 -8.77
N HIS A 54 21.01 -10.54 -9.99
CA HIS A 54 21.44 -9.49 -10.93
C HIS A 54 20.28 -8.85 -11.70
N ASP A 55 19.13 -9.52 -11.74
CA ASP A 55 17.92 -9.01 -12.35
C ASP A 55 16.77 -9.05 -11.33
N PRO A 56 16.38 -7.91 -10.73
CA PRO A 56 15.26 -7.83 -9.80
C PRO A 56 13.94 -8.36 -10.39
N ALA A 57 13.78 -8.33 -11.73
CA ALA A 57 12.59 -8.87 -12.38
C ALA A 57 12.49 -10.40 -12.30
N SER A 58 13.61 -11.09 -12.05
CA SER A 58 13.65 -12.54 -11.83
C SER A 58 13.05 -12.97 -10.48
N LEU A 59 12.87 -12.04 -9.54
CA LEU A 59 12.25 -12.31 -8.25
C LEU A 59 10.73 -12.49 -8.44
N SER A 60 10.29 -13.75 -8.57
CA SER A 60 8.89 -14.12 -8.80
C SER A 60 7.97 -13.90 -7.58
N GLY A 61 8.53 -13.66 -6.39
CA GLY A 61 7.79 -13.46 -5.14
C GLY A 61 7.22 -12.06 -4.90
N TRP A 62 7.48 -11.10 -5.79
CA TRP A 62 6.96 -9.73 -5.65
C TRP A 62 5.51 -9.64 -6.13
N THR A 63 4.63 -9.14 -5.26
CA THR A 63 3.23 -8.88 -5.60
C THR A 63 3.07 -7.70 -6.57
N ASP A 64 3.93 -6.68 -6.44
CA ASP A 64 3.92 -5.47 -7.26
C ASP A 64 5.35 -5.16 -7.76
N ARG A 65 5.46 -4.53 -8.94
CA ARG A 65 6.74 -4.27 -9.60
C ARG A 65 6.76 -2.87 -10.22
N ARG A 66 7.89 -2.17 -10.03
CA ARG A 66 8.20 -0.97 -10.81
C ARG A 66 8.88 -1.43 -12.11
N ARG A 67 8.36 -0.98 -13.25
CA ARG A 67 8.95 -1.27 -14.58
C ARG A 67 10.28 -0.55 -14.76
#